data_AF-A0A970Y5Y6-F1
#
_entry.id   AF-A0A970Y5Y6-F1
#
_cell.length_a   1.000
_cell.length_b   1.000
_cell.length_c   1.000
_cell.angle_alpha   90.00
_cell.angle_beta   90.00
_cell.angle_gamma   90.00
#
_symmetry.space_group_name_H-M   'P 1'
#
loop_
_entity.id
_entity.type
_entity.pdbx_description
1 polymer ?
#
loop_
_entity_poly.entity_id
_entity_poly.type
_entity_poly.pdbx_seq_one_letter_code
_entity_poly.pdbx_strand_id
1 'polypeptide(L)'
;MVKLPVDPQRVLETLKASTTAAAVPADLLIAGAARWLDTLAALVAEGHEWPARSPATAEEVALLRPAADQLVLAVLPGEEEADFKRNLGTLQWPAGGVVAVVVGAWPEKGITWYRDNVARVAWDGSAAAPGVEKLLEAVAWAAAKRAAPLARRFPGLRPAVSRRLIRQSARRTAGLGALSNVPGLDLATVGLEQMRLVLSLAAVHDQEIGKDRALELVSVLGVGFGLRALSRRAVGWLPGVGWAVRGSVAYGSTLGLGEAAVRYFQAGAPLATSRVADLAQRFRR
;
A
#
# COMPACT_ATOMS: atom_id res chain seq x y z
N MET A 1 19.37 26.79 -2.71
CA MET A 1 18.22 26.29 -1.93
C MET A 1 16.93 26.80 -2.58
N VAL A 2 16.11 25.91 -3.15
CA VAL A 2 14.79 26.27 -3.68
C VAL A 2 13.87 26.53 -2.49
N LYS A 3 13.39 27.77 -2.31
CA LYS A 3 12.33 28.09 -1.33
C LYS A 3 11.02 27.51 -1.84
N LEU A 4 10.66 26.33 -1.35
CA LEU A 4 9.37 25.71 -1.66
C LEU A 4 8.24 26.49 -0.97
N PRO A 5 7.08 26.66 -1.62
CA PRO A 5 5.88 27.24 -1.03
C PRO A 5 5.19 26.21 -0.10
N VAL A 6 5.95 25.54 0.75
CA VAL A 6 5.48 24.46 1.62
C VAL A 6 5.99 24.74 3.02
N ASP A 7 5.06 24.77 3.97
CA ASP A 7 5.37 24.98 5.39
C ASP A 7 6.33 23.89 5.90
N PRO A 8 7.54 24.24 6.37
CA PRO A 8 8.51 23.27 6.89
C PRO A 8 7.97 22.45 8.06
N GLN A 9 7.03 22.98 8.85
CA GLN A 9 6.41 22.24 9.96
C GLN A 9 5.53 21.10 9.44
N ARG A 10 4.66 21.36 8.46
CA ARG A 10 3.82 20.31 7.83
C ARG A 10 4.64 19.19 7.18
N VAL A 11 5.80 19.54 6.64
CA VAL A 11 6.72 18.55 6.08
C VAL A 11 7.31 17.68 7.20
N LEU A 12 7.70 18.28 8.33
CA LEU A 12 8.22 17.55 9.48
C LEU A 12 7.16 16.64 10.12
N GLU A 13 5.93 17.14 10.29
CA GLU A 13 4.80 16.35 10.78
C GLU A 13 4.50 15.14 9.90
N THR A 14 4.60 15.33 8.59
CA THR A 14 4.44 14.27 7.61
C THR A 14 5.47 13.17 7.77
N LEU A 15 6.74 13.54 7.95
CA LEU A 15 7.81 12.57 8.18
C LEU A 15 7.58 11.82 9.48
N LYS A 16 7.28 12.53 10.57
CA LYS A 16 6.96 11.92 11.86
C LYS A 16 5.80 10.93 11.75
N ALA A 17 4.72 11.32 11.07
CA ALA A 17 3.57 10.44 10.87
C ALA A 17 3.92 9.18 10.05
N SER A 18 4.74 9.32 9.00
CA SER A 18 5.21 8.18 8.19
C SER A 18 6.13 7.26 8.98
N THR A 19 7.08 7.79 9.76
CA THR A 19 7.98 7.00 10.61
C THR A 19 7.20 6.27 11.69
N THR A 20 6.27 6.95 12.38
CA THR A 20 5.42 6.32 13.40
C THR A 20 4.56 5.21 12.80
N ALA A 21 4.00 5.40 11.61
CA ALA A 21 3.24 4.37 10.92
C ALA A 21 4.09 3.15 10.52
N ALA A 22 5.34 3.39 10.08
CA ALA A 22 6.30 2.32 9.76
C ALA A 22 6.82 1.58 11.00
N ALA A 23 6.78 2.21 12.18
CA ALA A 23 7.21 1.64 13.44
C ALA A 23 6.13 0.79 14.15
N VAL A 24 4.89 0.79 13.64
CA VAL A 24 3.82 -0.04 14.22
C VAL A 24 4.21 -1.52 14.04
N PRO A 25 4.29 -2.32 15.12
CA PRO A 25 4.54 -3.75 15.01
C PRO A 25 3.50 -4.42 14.13
N ALA A 26 3.96 -5.32 13.26
CA ALA A 26 3.10 -6.06 12.34
C ALA A 26 3.67 -7.45 12.12
N ASP A 27 2.84 -8.46 12.35
CA ASP A 27 3.14 -9.85 12.04
C ASP A 27 1.97 -10.51 11.29
N LEU A 28 2.24 -11.65 10.67
CA LEU A 28 1.26 -12.46 9.97
C LEU A 28 1.25 -13.88 10.55
N LEU A 29 0.07 -14.31 10.99
CA LEU A 29 -0.23 -15.70 11.30
C LEU A 29 -1.07 -16.29 10.17
N ILE A 30 -0.57 -17.34 9.54
CA ILE A 30 -1.34 -18.17 8.62
C ILE A 30 -1.87 -19.37 9.40
N ALA A 31 -3.19 -19.48 9.52
CA ALA A 31 -3.82 -20.55 10.27
C ALA A 31 -4.87 -21.28 9.42
N GLY A 32 -5.06 -22.57 9.64
CA GLY A 32 -6.07 -23.34 8.90
C GLY A 32 -5.55 -24.66 8.38
N ALA A 33 -6.17 -25.17 7.31
CA ALA A 33 -5.86 -26.49 6.79
C ALA A 33 -4.40 -26.62 6.31
N ALA A 34 -3.69 -27.60 6.87
CA ALA A 34 -2.24 -27.79 6.73
C ALA A 34 -1.75 -27.79 5.28
N ARG A 35 -2.52 -28.40 4.37
CA ARG A 35 -2.19 -28.56 2.95
C ARG A 35 -1.94 -27.24 2.19
N TRP A 36 -2.41 -26.10 2.72
CA TRP A 36 -2.26 -24.79 2.05
C TRP A 36 -1.36 -23.81 2.80
N LEU A 37 -0.93 -24.14 4.02
CA LEU A 37 -0.13 -23.23 4.84
C LEU A 37 1.19 -22.88 4.16
N ASP A 38 1.86 -23.87 3.58
CA ASP A 38 3.15 -23.67 2.91
C ASP A 38 3.01 -22.89 1.62
N THR A 39 1.96 -23.16 0.83
CA THR A 39 1.65 -22.40 -0.38
C THR A 39 1.44 -20.92 -0.05
N LEU A 40 0.62 -20.62 0.95
CA LEU A 40 0.34 -19.24 1.36
C LEU A 40 1.57 -18.56 1.99
N ALA A 41 2.34 -19.29 2.80
CA ALA A 41 3.57 -18.78 3.38
C ALA A 41 4.60 -18.44 2.30
N ALA A 42 4.77 -19.31 1.29
CA ALA A 42 5.67 -19.07 0.17
C ALA A 42 5.23 -17.84 -0.67
N LEU A 43 3.93 -17.69 -0.92
CA LEU A 43 3.37 -16.54 -1.64
C LEU A 43 3.66 -15.20 -0.94
N VAL A 44 3.67 -15.20 0.39
CA VAL A 44 3.85 -13.97 1.19
C VAL A 44 5.32 -13.71 1.48
N ALA A 45 6.11 -14.75 1.75
CA ALA A 45 7.53 -14.64 2.08
C ALA A 45 8.41 -14.31 0.87
N GLU A 46 8.09 -14.80 -0.33
CA GLU A 46 8.90 -14.60 -1.54
C GLU A 46 10.39 -14.97 -1.34
N GLY A 47 10.68 -15.99 -0.53
CA GLY A 47 12.05 -16.43 -0.20
C GLY A 47 12.73 -15.69 0.94
N HIS A 48 12.03 -14.80 1.65
CA HIS A 48 12.51 -14.08 2.83
C HIS A 48 11.99 -14.72 4.13
N GLU A 49 11.68 -13.89 5.14
CA GLU A 49 11.18 -14.34 6.43
C GLU A 49 9.83 -15.04 6.27
N TRP A 50 9.69 -16.21 6.91
CA TRP A 50 8.49 -17.02 6.81
C TRP A 50 7.48 -16.61 7.88
N PRO A 51 6.20 -16.36 7.52
CA PRO A 51 5.18 -16.05 8.50
C PRO A 51 4.94 -17.25 9.43
N ALA A 52 4.44 -16.97 10.63
CA ALA A 52 4.01 -18.02 11.56
C ALA A 52 2.88 -18.85 10.93
N ARG A 53 2.92 -20.17 11.14
CA ARG A 53 1.96 -21.13 10.58
C ARG A 53 1.35 -21.96 11.71
N SER A 54 0.04 -22.11 11.70
CA SER A 54 -0.69 -22.95 12.67
C SER A 54 -1.71 -23.82 11.96
N PRO A 55 -1.48 -25.14 11.81
CA PRO A 55 -2.51 -26.08 11.43
C PRO A 55 -3.71 -25.93 12.36
N ALA A 56 -4.90 -25.74 11.79
CA ALA A 56 -6.14 -25.54 12.53
C ALA A 56 -7.36 -25.88 11.67
N THR A 57 -8.40 -26.39 12.29
CA THR A 57 -9.76 -26.50 11.75
C THR A 57 -10.50 -25.15 11.83
N ALA A 58 -11.65 -25.00 11.18
CA ALA A 58 -12.47 -23.78 11.33
C ALA A 58 -12.87 -23.49 12.79
N GLU A 59 -13.13 -24.52 13.58
CA GLU A 59 -13.44 -24.37 15.02
C GLU A 59 -12.22 -23.88 15.81
N GLU A 60 -11.04 -24.44 15.55
CA GLU A 60 -9.80 -23.98 16.21
C GLU A 60 -9.43 -22.55 15.77
N VAL A 61 -9.65 -22.19 14.50
CA VAL A 61 -9.51 -20.80 14.02
C VAL A 61 -10.43 -19.86 14.79
N ALA A 62 -11.68 -20.28 15.07
CA ALA A 62 -12.64 -19.53 15.87
C ALA A 62 -12.20 -19.31 17.34
N LEU A 63 -11.26 -20.13 17.84
CA LEU A 63 -10.73 -20.06 19.19
C LEU A 63 -9.38 -19.34 19.27
N LEU A 64 -8.76 -18.97 18.14
CA LEU A 64 -7.49 -18.27 18.13
C LEU A 64 -7.53 -16.99 18.96
N ARG A 65 -6.41 -16.71 19.62
CA ARG A 65 -6.13 -15.50 20.39
C ARG A 65 -4.84 -14.87 19.85
N PRO A 66 -4.89 -14.25 18.66
CA PRO A 66 -3.70 -13.64 18.06
C PRO A 66 -3.21 -12.46 18.91
N ALA A 67 -1.91 -12.19 18.84
CA ALA A 67 -1.32 -11.01 19.46
C ALA A 67 -1.90 -9.71 18.86
N ALA A 68 -1.80 -8.60 19.59
CA ALA A 68 -2.42 -7.32 19.20
C ALA A 68 -1.90 -6.73 17.87
N ASP A 69 -0.73 -7.16 17.43
CA ASP A 69 -0.03 -6.77 16.21
C ASP A 69 -0.08 -7.83 15.09
N GLN A 70 -0.65 -9.01 15.37
CA GLN A 70 -0.66 -10.14 14.48
C GLN A 70 -1.93 -10.17 13.63
N LEU A 71 -1.77 -9.95 12.33
CA LEU A 71 -2.82 -10.16 11.33
C LEU A 71 -3.03 -11.66 11.12
N VAL A 72 -4.29 -12.10 11.07
CA VAL A 72 -4.60 -13.50 10.81
C VAL A 72 -5.02 -13.68 9.35
N LEU A 73 -4.33 -14.57 8.63
CA LEU A 73 -4.77 -15.14 7.37
C LEU A 73 -5.25 -16.57 7.63
N ALA A 74 -6.56 -16.74 7.78
CA ALA A 74 -7.17 -18.04 7.93
C ALA A 74 -7.41 -18.69 6.56
N VAL A 75 -7.10 -19.97 6.39
CA VAL A 75 -7.37 -20.73 5.18
C VAL A 75 -8.27 -21.93 5.47
N LEU A 76 -9.47 -21.92 4.88
CA LEU A 76 -10.51 -22.89 5.16
C LEU A 76 -10.99 -23.53 3.86
N PRO A 77 -11.31 -24.83 3.87
CA PRO A 77 -12.01 -25.43 2.75
C PRO A 77 -13.45 -24.89 2.65
N GLY A 78 -14.04 -24.92 1.45
CA GLY A 78 -15.36 -24.34 1.18
C GLY A 78 -16.48 -24.92 2.05
N GLU A 79 -16.41 -26.21 2.37
CA GLU A 79 -17.35 -26.90 3.24
C GLU A 79 -17.38 -26.37 4.68
N GLU A 80 -16.28 -25.77 5.16
CA GLU A 80 -16.17 -25.22 6.51
C GLU A 80 -16.58 -23.73 6.58
N GLU A 81 -16.92 -23.09 5.44
CA GLU A 81 -17.28 -21.65 5.41
C GLU A 81 -18.53 -21.35 6.27
N ALA A 82 -19.50 -22.27 6.32
CA ALA A 82 -20.72 -22.10 7.09
C ALA A 82 -20.44 -22.05 8.60
N ASP A 83 -19.56 -22.93 9.08
CA ASP A 83 -19.21 -23.07 10.48
C ASP A 83 -18.40 -21.86 10.96
N PHE A 84 -17.47 -21.41 10.13
CA PHE A 84 -16.77 -20.14 10.33
C PHE A 84 -17.72 -18.95 10.46
N LYS A 85 -18.70 -18.82 9.54
CA LYS A 85 -19.67 -17.70 9.57
C LYS A 85 -20.49 -17.67 10.85
N ARG A 86 -20.90 -18.84 11.37
CA ARG A 86 -21.65 -18.93 12.65
C ARG A 86 -20.84 -18.38 13.83
N ASN A 87 -19.52 -18.55 13.79
CA ASN A 87 -18.62 -18.17 14.87
C ASN A 87 -17.93 -16.81 14.66
N LEU A 88 -18.14 -16.13 13.54
CA LEU A 88 -17.44 -14.89 13.21
C LEU A 88 -17.61 -13.78 14.29
N GLY A 89 -18.76 -13.74 14.96
CA GLY A 89 -19.04 -12.76 16.01
C GLY A 89 -18.22 -12.96 17.29
N THR A 90 -17.71 -14.17 17.54
CA THR A 90 -16.92 -14.49 18.75
C THR A 90 -15.42 -14.24 18.57
N LEU A 91 -14.99 -14.00 17.33
CA LEU A 91 -13.60 -13.84 16.94
C LEU A 91 -13.01 -12.45 17.27
N GLN A 92 -11.82 -12.44 17.86
CA GLN A 92 -11.04 -11.23 18.16
C GLN A 92 -9.84 -11.09 17.22
N TRP A 93 -9.93 -10.13 16.29
CA TRP A 93 -8.92 -9.91 15.25
C TRP A 93 -8.33 -8.50 15.42
N PRO A 94 -7.48 -8.28 16.44
CA PRO A 94 -7.04 -6.95 16.88
C PRO A 94 -6.21 -6.20 15.82
N ALA A 95 -5.44 -6.93 15.01
CA ALA A 95 -4.69 -6.37 13.89
C ALA A 95 -5.44 -6.45 12.55
N GLY A 96 -6.64 -7.03 12.54
CA GLY A 96 -7.42 -7.40 11.36
C GLY A 96 -7.26 -8.87 10.97
N GLY A 97 -7.91 -9.27 9.90
CA GLY A 97 -7.63 -10.57 9.29
C GLY A 97 -8.43 -10.85 8.03
N VAL A 98 -8.08 -11.96 7.40
CA VAL A 98 -8.64 -12.42 6.14
C VAL A 98 -8.92 -13.92 6.24
N VAL A 99 -10.10 -14.34 5.77
CA VAL A 99 -10.37 -15.75 5.50
C VAL A 99 -10.27 -16.02 4.01
N ALA A 100 -9.31 -16.84 3.61
CA ALA A 100 -9.25 -17.47 2.31
C ALA A 100 -10.12 -18.74 2.34
N VAL A 101 -11.25 -18.71 1.64
CA VAL A 101 -12.12 -19.88 1.46
C VAL A 101 -11.76 -20.55 0.14
N VAL A 102 -11.33 -21.80 0.21
CA VAL A 102 -10.96 -22.56 -0.98
C VAL A 102 -12.22 -23.04 -1.71
N VAL A 103 -12.42 -22.56 -2.93
CA VAL A 103 -13.58 -22.86 -3.78
C VAL A 103 -13.14 -23.40 -5.14
N GLY A 104 -13.92 -24.32 -5.72
CA GLY A 104 -13.57 -24.98 -6.97
C GLY A 104 -13.61 -24.10 -8.22
N ALA A 105 -14.37 -22.99 -8.23
CA ALA A 105 -14.44 -22.05 -9.35
C ALA A 105 -14.35 -20.59 -8.87
N TRP A 106 -13.50 -19.79 -9.53
CA TRP A 106 -13.23 -18.40 -9.17
C TRP A 106 -13.86 -17.38 -10.16
N PRO A 107 -14.59 -16.33 -9.70
CA PRO A 107 -15.19 -16.15 -8.38
C PRO A 107 -16.73 -16.06 -8.39
N GLU A 108 -17.39 -16.63 -7.38
CA GLU A 108 -18.83 -16.36 -7.12
C GLU A 108 -19.11 -15.20 -6.14
N LYS A 109 -18.11 -14.66 -5.44
CA LYS A 109 -18.07 -13.28 -4.90
C LYS A 109 -16.64 -13.01 -4.41
N GLY A 110 -15.92 -12.12 -5.11
CA GLY A 110 -14.46 -11.99 -4.99
C GLY A 110 -13.94 -11.64 -3.59
N ILE A 111 -14.45 -10.56 -2.99
CA ILE A 111 -14.12 -10.14 -1.61
C ILE A 111 -15.42 -9.74 -0.92
N THR A 112 -15.67 -10.27 0.27
CA THR A 112 -16.79 -9.90 1.14
C THR A 112 -16.24 -9.35 2.44
N TRP A 113 -16.56 -8.10 2.77
CA TRP A 113 -16.16 -7.48 4.03
C TRP A 113 -17.20 -7.73 5.10
N TYR A 114 -16.78 -8.25 6.25
CA TYR A 114 -17.68 -8.50 7.37
C TYR A 114 -17.73 -7.32 8.34
N ARG A 115 -16.59 -6.65 8.53
CA ARG A 115 -16.41 -5.42 9.31
C ARG A 115 -15.12 -4.75 8.86
N ASP A 116 -14.80 -3.60 9.46
CA ASP A 116 -13.53 -2.94 9.24
C ASP A 116 -12.37 -3.93 9.47
N ASN A 117 -11.51 -4.06 8.47
CA ASN A 117 -10.32 -4.89 8.49
C ASN A 117 -10.53 -6.41 8.58
N VAL A 118 -11.75 -6.90 8.38
CA VAL A 118 -12.06 -8.34 8.38
C VAL A 118 -12.80 -8.73 7.11
N ALA A 119 -12.16 -9.57 6.30
CA ALA A 119 -12.68 -9.96 4.99
C ALA A 119 -12.70 -11.48 4.79
N ARG A 120 -13.60 -11.92 3.91
CA ARG A 120 -13.56 -13.21 3.24
C ARG A 120 -13.16 -13.03 1.78
N VAL A 121 -12.26 -13.85 1.32
CA VAL A 121 -11.77 -13.97 -0.05
C VAL A 121 -12.01 -15.40 -0.49
N ALA A 122 -12.58 -15.61 -1.67
CA ALA A 122 -12.50 -16.95 -2.27
C ALA A 122 -11.07 -17.18 -2.81
N TRP A 123 -10.64 -18.41 -2.90
CA TRP A 123 -9.33 -18.76 -3.44
C TRP A 123 -9.44 -20.14 -4.08
N ASP A 124 -8.71 -20.40 -5.15
CA ASP A 124 -8.74 -21.68 -5.86
C ASP A 124 -7.74 -22.70 -5.29
N GLY A 125 -7.03 -22.35 -4.22
CA GLY A 125 -5.95 -23.17 -3.66
C GLY A 125 -4.66 -23.12 -4.47
N SER A 126 -4.61 -22.33 -5.55
CA SER A 126 -3.49 -22.23 -6.48
C SER A 126 -2.66 -20.97 -6.25
N ALA A 127 -1.39 -21.01 -6.66
CA ALA A 127 -0.53 -19.84 -6.75
C ALA A 127 -0.82 -18.97 -8.00
N ALA A 128 -1.80 -19.35 -8.82
CA ALA A 128 -2.13 -18.65 -10.05
C ALA A 128 -2.79 -17.28 -9.82
N ALA A 129 -2.47 -16.31 -10.69
CA ALA A 129 -3.30 -15.12 -10.86
C ALA A 129 -4.61 -15.51 -11.57
N PRO A 130 -5.78 -14.94 -11.23
CA PRO A 130 -6.03 -13.74 -10.42
C PRO A 130 -6.37 -13.97 -8.93
N GLY A 131 -6.50 -15.23 -8.48
CA GLY A 131 -6.91 -15.57 -7.11
C GLY A 131 -5.94 -15.03 -6.05
N VAL A 132 -4.64 -15.25 -6.25
CA VAL A 132 -3.58 -14.75 -5.36
C VAL A 132 -3.58 -13.22 -5.25
N GLU A 133 -3.77 -12.49 -6.35
CA GLU A 133 -3.76 -11.03 -6.31
C GLU A 133 -4.87 -10.47 -5.42
N LYS A 134 -6.04 -11.09 -5.45
CA LYS A 134 -7.21 -10.70 -4.66
C LYS A 134 -7.07 -11.07 -3.20
N LEU A 135 -6.44 -12.21 -2.92
CA LEU A 135 -6.04 -12.58 -1.57
C LEU A 135 -5.08 -11.56 -0.96
N LEU A 136 -3.99 -11.25 -1.66
CA LEU A 136 -3.00 -10.28 -1.20
C LEU A 136 -3.61 -8.87 -1.09
N GLU A 137 -4.54 -8.50 -1.99
CA GLU A 137 -5.32 -7.26 -1.87
C GLU A 137 -6.14 -7.23 -0.58
N ALA A 138 -6.85 -8.32 -0.24
CA ALA A 138 -7.61 -8.40 1.01
C ALA A 138 -6.71 -8.32 2.24
N VAL A 139 -5.56 -9.00 2.23
CA VAL A 139 -4.56 -8.93 3.32
C VAL A 139 -4.04 -7.50 3.47
N ALA A 140 -3.66 -6.88 2.35
CA ALA A 140 -3.20 -5.50 2.33
C ALA A 140 -4.25 -4.55 2.90
N TRP A 141 -5.54 -4.73 2.58
CA TRP A 141 -6.63 -3.91 3.11
C TRP A 141 -6.88 -4.14 4.60
N ALA A 142 -6.97 -5.40 5.01
CA ALA A 142 -7.18 -5.82 6.40
C ALA A 142 -6.08 -5.30 7.33
N ALA A 143 -4.82 -5.28 6.87
CA ALA A 143 -3.71 -4.75 7.66
C ALA A 143 -3.83 -3.26 7.98
N ALA A 144 -4.67 -2.47 7.28
CA ALA A 144 -4.85 -1.04 7.54
C ALA A 144 -3.52 -0.27 7.72
N LYS A 145 -3.29 0.32 8.90
CA LYS A 145 -2.07 1.07 9.25
C LYS A 145 -0.82 0.19 9.31
N ARG A 146 -0.98 -1.14 9.46
CA ARG A 146 0.09 -2.14 9.52
C ARG A 146 0.51 -2.65 8.13
N ALA A 147 -0.16 -2.23 7.06
CA ALA A 147 0.12 -2.74 5.71
C ALA A 147 1.57 -2.50 5.27
N ALA A 148 2.13 -1.31 5.53
CA ALA A 148 3.50 -0.97 5.19
C ALA A 148 4.55 -1.81 5.96
N PRO A 149 4.53 -1.87 7.31
CA PRO A 149 5.47 -2.72 8.04
C PRO A 149 5.30 -4.21 7.71
N LEU A 150 4.08 -4.67 7.43
CA LEU A 150 3.83 -6.05 7.01
C LEU A 150 4.47 -6.37 5.64
N ALA A 151 4.34 -5.47 4.65
CA ALA A 151 4.97 -5.67 3.33
C ALA A 151 6.49 -5.47 3.34
N ARG A 152 7.02 -4.71 4.31
CA ARG A 152 8.46 -4.64 4.56
C ARG A 152 9.00 -6.01 4.99
N ARG A 153 8.30 -6.65 5.95
CA ARG A 153 8.65 -7.98 6.49
C ARG A 153 8.40 -9.10 5.49
N PHE A 154 7.30 -9.02 4.75
CA PHE A 154 6.86 -10.05 3.81
C PHE A 154 6.74 -9.50 2.38
N PRO A 155 7.79 -9.67 1.55
CA PRO A 155 7.89 -9.04 0.24
C PRO A 155 6.79 -9.37 -0.76
N GLY A 156 6.18 -10.55 -0.67
CA GLY A 156 5.05 -10.94 -1.52
C GLY A 156 3.83 -10.01 -1.38
N LEU A 157 3.73 -9.27 -0.26
CA LEU A 157 2.67 -8.26 -0.06
C LEU A 157 2.97 -6.90 -0.69
N ARG A 158 4.23 -6.62 -1.06
CA ARG A 158 4.65 -5.30 -1.59
C ARG A 158 3.82 -4.85 -2.79
N PRO A 159 3.50 -5.70 -3.80
CA PRO A 159 2.69 -5.27 -4.93
C PRO A 159 1.27 -4.87 -4.50
N ALA A 160 0.63 -5.64 -3.63
CA ALA A 160 -0.73 -5.36 -3.16
C ALA A 160 -0.80 -4.11 -2.27
N VAL A 161 0.13 -3.97 -1.32
CA VAL A 161 0.23 -2.81 -0.42
C VAL A 161 0.58 -1.55 -1.19
N SER A 162 1.53 -1.60 -2.13
CA SER A 162 1.89 -0.45 -2.96
C SER A 162 0.70 0.02 -3.79
N ARG A 163 0.00 -0.88 -4.49
CA ARG A 163 -1.21 -0.54 -5.26
C ARG A 163 -2.29 0.11 -4.38
N ARG A 164 -2.48 -0.40 -3.16
CA ARG A 164 -3.42 0.18 -2.18
C ARG A 164 -3.02 1.61 -1.81
N LEU A 165 -1.76 1.84 -1.40
CA LEU A 165 -1.25 3.15 -1.00
C LEU A 165 -1.36 4.16 -2.14
N ILE A 166 -0.97 3.75 -3.35
CA ILE A 166 -1.03 4.57 -4.56
C ILE A 166 -2.48 4.98 -4.86
N ARG A 167 -3.43 4.04 -4.87
CA ARG A 167 -4.85 4.34 -5.12
C ARG A 167 -5.45 5.23 -4.03
N GLN A 168 -5.11 5.00 -2.77
CA GLN A 168 -5.61 5.82 -1.66
C GLN A 168 -5.10 7.26 -1.74
N SER A 169 -3.79 7.43 -1.97
CA SER A 169 -3.17 8.75 -2.17
C SER A 169 -3.76 9.43 -3.40
N ALA A 170 -3.91 8.72 -4.52
CA ALA A 170 -4.51 9.25 -5.73
C ALA A 170 -5.93 9.78 -5.48
N ARG A 171 -6.80 9.03 -4.78
CA ARG A 171 -8.15 9.48 -4.40
C ARG A 171 -8.12 10.74 -3.52
N ARG A 172 -7.20 10.82 -2.54
CA ARG A 172 -7.04 12.01 -1.70
C ARG A 172 -6.61 13.21 -2.52
N THR A 173 -5.61 13.06 -3.39
CA THR A 173 -5.16 14.14 -4.27
C THR A 173 -6.23 14.56 -5.28
N ALA A 174 -7.09 13.63 -5.72
CA ALA A 174 -8.24 13.95 -6.56
C ALA A 174 -9.25 14.84 -5.84
N GLY A 175 -9.59 14.49 -4.58
CA GLY A 175 -10.44 15.31 -3.73
C GLY A 175 -9.84 16.70 -3.51
N LEU A 176 -8.54 16.78 -3.20
CA LEU A 176 -7.83 18.06 -3.05
C LEU A 176 -7.87 18.90 -4.34
N GLY A 177 -7.66 18.29 -5.51
CA GLY A 177 -7.70 18.98 -6.80
C GLY A 177 -9.11 19.42 -7.22
N ALA A 178 -10.13 18.64 -6.85
CA ALA A 178 -11.53 18.95 -7.13
C ALA A 178 -12.05 20.12 -6.29
N LEU A 179 -11.72 20.13 -4.99
CA LEU A 179 -12.26 21.07 -4.02
C LEU A 179 -11.59 22.45 -4.04
N SER A 180 -10.48 22.62 -4.77
CA SER A 180 -9.77 23.88 -4.66
C SER A 180 -10.29 25.01 -5.56
N ASN A 181 -10.35 26.18 -4.94
CA ASN A 181 -10.62 27.49 -5.52
C ASN A 181 -9.45 28.48 -5.36
N VAL A 182 -8.32 28.09 -4.72
CA VAL A 182 -7.20 29.00 -4.41
C VAL A 182 -5.95 28.64 -5.23
N PRO A 183 -5.57 29.46 -6.22
CA PRO A 183 -4.39 29.20 -7.04
C PRO A 183 -3.11 29.06 -6.19
N GLY A 184 -2.44 27.91 -6.29
CA GLY A 184 -1.09 27.70 -5.73
C GLY A 184 -1.04 26.98 -4.37
N LEU A 185 -2.03 27.13 -3.50
CA LEU A 185 -2.10 26.42 -2.20
C LEU A 185 -2.29 24.90 -2.38
N ASP A 186 -2.84 24.50 -3.52
CA ASP A 186 -3.20 23.13 -3.86
C ASP A 186 -2.02 22.30 -4.25
N LEU A 187 -1.07 22.92 -4.96
CA LEU A 187 0.14 22.25 -5.43
C LEU A 187 1.01 21.86 -4.23
N ALA A 188 1.06 22.71 -3.21
CA ALA A 188 1.74 22.41 -1.96
C ALA A 188 1.07 21.24 -1.20
N THR A 189 -0.26 21.25 -1.11
CA THR A 189 -1.01 20.20 -0.37
C THR A 189 -0.98 18.86 -1.10
N VAL A 190 -1.13 18.86 -2.42
CA VAL A 190 -0.99 17.66 -3.28
C VAL A 190 0.44 17.12 -3.22
N GLY A 191 1.45 18.00 -3.32
CA GLY A 191 2.86 17.62 -3.21
C GLY A 191 3.21 17.01 -1.85
N LEU A 192 2.64 17.52 -0.76
CA LEU A 192 2.77 16.92 0.56
C LEU A 192 2.18 15.50 0.61
N GLU A 193 0.98 15.28 0.05
CA GLU A 193 0.36 13.95 0.01
C GLU A 193 1.17 12.96 -0.84
N GLN A 194 1.74 13.43 -1.95
CA GLN A 194 2.63 12.65 -2.81
C GLN A 194 3.96 12.33 -2.15
N MET A 195 4.50 13.24 -1.34
CA MET A 195 5.67 12.97 -0.50
C MET A 195 5.36 11.91 0.56
N ARG A 196 4.17 11.94 1.20
CA ARG A 196 3.74 10.87 2.13
C ARG A 196 3.70 9.52 1.43
N LEU A 197 3.18 9.50 0.21
CA LEU A 197 3.11 8.30 -0.61
C LEU A 197 4.50 7.75 -0.89
N VAL A 198 5.44 8.59 -1.35
CA VAL A 198 6.83 8.16 -1.65
C VAL A 198 7.53 7.63 -0.40
N LEU A 199 7.39 8.29 0.74
CA LEU A 199 7.94 7.82 2.02
C LEU A 199 7.35 6.47 2.43
N SER A 200 6.04 6.29 2.24
CA SER A 200 5.35 5.03 2.58
C SER A 200 5.77 3.89 1.65
N LEU A 201 5.94 4.16 0.35
CA LEU A 201 6.47 3.19 -0.62
C LEU A 201 7.92 2.83 -0.31
N ALA A 202 8.75 3.80 0.10
CA ALA A 202 10.11 3.52 0.54
C ALA A 202 10.10 2.53 1.73
N ALA A 203 9.26 2.77 2.74
CA ALA A 203 9.13 1.88 3.89
C ALA A 203 8.64 0.47 3.49
N VAL A 204 7.70 0.35 2.55
CA VAL A 204 7.23 -0.95 2.00
C VAL A 204 8.38 -1.74 1.36
N HIS A 205 9.29 -1.04 0.68
CA HIS A 205 10.43 -1.63 -0.02
C HIS A 205 11.71 -1.71 0.84
N ASP A 206 11.57 -1.53 2.16
CA ASP A 206 12.69 -1.53 3.10
C ASP A 206 13.80 -0.53 2.74
N GLN A 207 13.39 0.65 2.28
CA GLN A 207 14.28 1.76 1.93
C GLN A 207 14.06 2.91 2.90
N GLU A 208 15.13 3.31 3.59
CA GLU A 208 15.11 4.51 4.42
C GLU A 208 15.50 5.72 3.58
N ILE A 209 14.55 6.63 3.38
CA ILE A 209 14.80 7.90 2.71
C ILE A 209 14.41 9.06 3.61
N GLY A 210 15.29 10.06 3.68
CA GLY A 210 15.01 11.32 4.37
C GLY A 210 14.06 12.22 3.58
N LYS A 211 13.65 13.31 4.22
CA LYS A 211 12.84 14.39 3.63
C LYS A 211 13.33 14.85 2.27
N ASP A 212 14.61 15.22 2.21
CA ASP A 212 15.17 15.87 1.02
C ASP A 212 15.18 14.90 -0.15
N ARG A 213 15.41 13.62 0.12
CA ARG A 213 15.34 12.56 -0.87
C ARG A 213 13.92 12.27 -1.33
N ALA A 214 12.96 12.22 -0.40
CA ALA A 214 11.55 12.06 -0.78
C ALA A 214 11.07 13.23 -1.63
N LEU A 215 11.47 14.46 -1.28
CA LEU A 215 11.16 15.66 -2.04
C LEU A 215 11.85 15.66 -3.41
N GLU A 216 13.10 15.23 -3.49
CA GLU A 216 13.82 15.06 -4.76
C GLU A 216 13.13 14.01 -5.63
N LEU A 217 12.73 12.86 -5.07
CA LEU A 217 12.00 11.83 -5.80
C LEU A 217 10.61 12.31 -6.24
N VAL A 218 9.86 12.97 -5.37
CA VAL A 218 8.63 13.67 -5.78
C VAL A 218 8.97 14.62 -6.91
N SER A 219 10.02 15.41 -6.79
CA SER A 219 10.44 16.38 -7.79
C SER A 219 11.14 15.77 -9.00
N VAL A 220 11.44 14.47 -9.09
CA VAL A 220 12.16 13.79 -10.19
C VAL A 220 11.32 12.70 -10.84
N LEU A 221 10.76 11.79 -10.04
CA LEU A 221 9.73 10.87 -10.49
C LEU A 221 8.42 11.60 -10.78
N GLY A 222 8.22 12.71 -10.07
CA GLY A 222 7.32 13.76 -10.49
C GLY A 222 8.07 15.03 -10.88
N VAL A 223 9.22 14.98 -11.59
CA VAL A 223 9.85 16.17 -12.24
C VAL A 223 8.86 16.93 -13.12
N GLY A 224 7.76 16.29 -13.50
CA GLY A 224 6.61 16.93 -14.13
C GLY A 224 5.61 17.65 -13.20
N PHE A 225 5.59 17.47 -11.87
CA PHE A 225 4.56 17.98 -10.93
C PHE A 225 4.23 19.46 -11.19
N GLY A 226 5.24 20.22 -11.59
CA GLY A 226 5.10 21.56 -12.11
C GLY A 226 5.06 21.65 -13.63
N LEU A 227 5.95 20.99 -14.39
CA LEU A 227 6.22 21.33 -15.81
C LEU A 227 4.98 21.37 -16.74
N ARG A 228 3.82 20.78 -16.35
CA ARG A 228 2.52 20.91 -17.05
C ARG A 228 1.31 21.40 -16.26
N ALA A 229 1.34 21.45 -14.92
CA ALA A 229 0.51 22.48 -14.25
C ALA A 229 0.79 23.85 -14.91
N LEU A 230 2.03 24.02 -15.41
CA LEU A 230 2.61 25.07 -16.23
C LEU A 230 2.24 25.15 -17.73
N SER A 231 1.62 24.18 -18.40
CA SER A 231 1.25 24.39 -19.81
C SER A 231 -0.22 24.74 -20.02
N ARG A 232 -1.11 24.55 -19.03
CA ARG A 232 -2.55 24.78 -19.21
C ARG A 232 -3.34 25.15 -17.93
N ARG A 233 -3.79 26.36 -17.59
CA ARG A 233 -3.82 27.70 -18.23
C ARG A 233 -4.24 27.79 -19.70
N ALA A 234 -4.49 26.67 -20.36
CA ALA A 234 -4.87 26.46 -21.75
C ALA A 234 -5.77 25.22 -21.68
N VAL A 235 -6.99 25.33 -21.21
CA VAL A 235 -7.98 26.20 -21.81
C VAL A 235 -9.00 26.39 -20.70
N GLY A 236 -8.91 27.50 -19.95
CA GLY A 236 -9.77 27.82 -18.82
C GLY A 236 -11.21 28.17 -19.23
N TRP A 237 -11.86 27.33 -20.05
CA TRP A 237 -12.99 27.75 -20.90
C TRP A 237 -14.21 26.81 -20.87
N LEU A 238 -14.25 25.84 -19.94
CA LEU A 238 -15.43 25.00 -19.72
C LEU A 238 -16.08 25.35 -18.38
N PRO A 239 -16.95 26.37 -18.32
CA PRO A 239 -17.74 26.66 -17.12
C PRO A 239 -18.54 25.41 -16.72
N GLY A 240 -18.50 25.05 -15.43
CA GLY A 240 -19.28 23.94 -14.86
C GLY A 240 -18.56 22.60 -14.63
N VAL A 241 -17.45 22.28 -15.33
CA VAL A 241 -16.76 20.96 -15.23
C VAL A 241 -15.30 21.01 -14.75
N GLY A 242 -14.78 22.19 -14.45
CA GLY A 242 -13.36 22.38 -14.09
C GLY A 242 -12.89 21.60 -12.85
N TRP A 243 -13.76 21.35 -11.88
CA TRP A 243 -13.43 20.59 -10.67
C TRP A 243 -13.14 19.11 -10.97
N ALA A 244 -13.92 18.48 -11.84
CA ALA A 244 -13.76 17.07 -12.21
C ALA A 244 -12.47 16.85 -13.00
N VAL A 245 -12.14 17.77 -13.90
CA VAL A 245 -10.90 17.74 -14.68
C VAL A 245 -9.68 17.88 -13.77
N ARG A 246 -9.69 18.86 -12.84
CA ARG A 246 -8.60 19.04 -11.87
C ARG A 246 -8.41 17.81 -10.98
N GLY A 247 -9.50 17.26 -10.45
CA GLY A 247 -9.47 16.04 -9.64
C GLY A 247 -8.89 14.85 -10.41
N SER A 248 -9.29 14.66 -11.66
CA SER A 248 -8.81 13.55 -12.52
C SER A 248 -7.32 13.69 -12.86
N VAL A 249 -6.85 14.91 -13.15
CA VAL A 249 -5.43 15.18 -13.41
C VAL A 249 -4.59 14.92 -12.16
N ALA A 250 -5.05 15.37 -10.99
CA ALA A 250 -4.37 15.11 -9.72
C ALA A 250 -4.32 13.60 -9.43
N TYR A 251 -5.42 12.88 -9.63
CA TYR A 251 -5.49 11.43 -9.49
C TYR A 251 -4.45 10.72 -10.38
N GLY A 252 -4.46 10.99 -11.68
CA GLY A 252 -3.56 10.35 -12.65
C GLY A 252 -2.09 10.66 -12.39
N SER A 253 -1.78 11.90 -11.99
CA SER A 253 -0.41 12.31 -11.64
C SER A 253 0.13 11.51 -10.45
N THR A 254 -0.70 11.30 -9.43
CA THR A 254 -0.34 10.52 -8.24
C THR A 254 -0.21 9.03 -8.54
N LEU A 255 -1.04 8.47 -9.44
CA LEU A 255 -0.85 7.11 -9.93
C LEU A 255 0.51 6.95 -10.62
N GLY A 256 0.82 7.84 -11.56
CA GLY A 256 2.08 7.81 -12.31
C GLY A 256 3.31 7.93 -11.40
N LEU A 257 3.29 8.89 -10.46
CA LEU A 257 4.35 9.02 -9.45
C LEU A 257 4.51 7.73 -8.65
N GLY A 258 3.41 7.19 -8.13
CA GLY A 258 3.42 5.99 -7.30
C GLY A 258 4.03 4.79 -8.01
N GLU A 259 3.59 4.55 -9.25
CA GLU A 259 4.09 3.47 -10.10
C GLU A 259 5.56 3.66 -10.50
N ALA A 260 6.01 4.90 -10.68
CA ALA A 260 7.42 5.21 -10.90
C ALA A 260 8.25 4.97 -9.64
N ALA A 261 7.73 5.37 -8.47
CA ALA A 261 8.38 5.15 -7.18
C ALA A 261 8.52 3.67 -6.83
N VAL A 262 7.51 2.85 -7.10
CA VAL A 262 7.59 1.38 -6.94
C VAL A 262 8.73 0.82 -7.78
N ARG A 263 8.79 1.13 -9.08
CA ARG A 263 9.88 0.68 -9.96
C ARG A 263 11.25 1.16 -9.48
N TYR A 264 11.32 2.42 -9.02
CA TYR A 264 12.54 3.00 -8.47
C TYR A 264 13.05 2.24 -7.24
N PHE A 265 12.17 1.92 -6.29
CA PHE A 265 12.55 1.18 -5.08
C PHE A 265 12.81 -0.30 -5.35
N GLN A 266 12.07 -0.92 -6.27
CA GLN A 266 12.35 -2.29 -6.73
C GLN A 266 13.73 -2.42 -7.38
N ALA A 267 14.20 -1.36 -8.07
CA ALA A 267 15.54 -1.31 -8.65
C ALA A 267 16.67 -1.05 -7.60
N GLY A 268 16.35 -1.07 -6.31
CA GLY A 268 17.31 -0.84 -5.23
C GLY A 268 17.67 0.65 -5.04
N ALA A 269 16.75 1.55 -5.40
CA ALA A 269 16.91 3.00 -5.25
C ALA A 269 18.24 3.55 -5.83
N PRO A 270 18.56 3.29 -7.11
CA PRO A 270 19.91 3.43 -7.66
C PRO A 270 20.42 4.89 -7.78
N LEU A 271 19.53 5.87 -7.64
CA LEU A 271 19.89 7.29 -7.67
C LEU A 271 20.34 7.74 -6.27
N ALA A 272 21.46 7.23 -5.76
CA ALA A 272 22.13 7.94 -4.68
C ALA A 272 22.91 9.09 -5.32
N THR A 273 22.61 10.34 -4.95
CA THR A 273 23.35 11.54 -5.41
C THR A 273 24.85 11.40 -5.15
N SER A 274 25.24 10.59 -4.16
CA SER A 274 26.62 10.17 -3.90
C SER A 274 27.26 9.42 -5.07
N ARG A 275 26.56 8.54 -5.79
CA ARG A 275 27.13 7.85 -6.96
C ARG A 275 27.29 8.76 -8.17
N VAL A 276 26.40 9.73 -8.36
CA VAL A 276 26.53 10.73 -9.43
C VAL A 276 27.67 11.70 -9.12
N ALA A 277 27.82 12.09 -7.85
CA ALA A 277 28.96 12.88 -7.39
C ALA A 277 30.29 12.10 -7.49
N ASP A 278 30.32 10.82 -7.12
CA ASP A 278 31.49 9.94 -7.26
C ASP A 278 31.84 9.70 -8.74
N LEU A 279 30.84 9.51 -9.60
CA LEU A 279 31.05 9.33 -11.04
C LEU A 279 31.55 10.63 -11.68
N ALA A 280 30.98 11.78 -11.31
CA ALA A 280 31.43 13.09 -11.75
C ALA A 280 32.84 13.44 -11.25
N GLN A 281 33.24 12.96 -10.06
CA GLN A 281 34.62 13.08 -9.57
C GLN A 281 35.57 12.14 -10.32
N ARG A 282 35.14 10.94 -10.72
CA ARG A 282 35.94 10.00 -11.53
C ARG A 282 36.24 10.53 -12.94
N PHE A 283 35.32 11.27 -13.55
CA PHE A 283 35.55 11.93 -14.85
C PHE A 283 36.33 13.26 -14.74
N ARG A 284 36.64 13.71 -13.53
CA ARG A 284 37.42 14.93 -13.26
C ARG A 284 38.89 14.66 -12.93
N ARG A 285 39.32 13.40 -12.96
CA ARG A 285 40.72 12.96 -12.91
C ARG A 285 41.13 12.50 -14.29
#